data_AF-A0A6V7K009-F1
#
_entry.id   AF-A0A6V7K009-F1
#
_cell.length_a   1.000
_cell.length_b   1.000
_cell.length_c   1.000
_cell.angle_alpha   90.00
_cell.angle_beta   90.00
_cell.angle_gamma   90.00
#
_symmetry.space_group_name_H-M   'P 1'
#
loop_
_entity.id
_entity.type
_entity.pdbx_description
1 polymer ?
#
loop_
_entity_poly.entity_id
_entity_poly.type
_entity_poly.pdbx_seq_one_letter_code
_entity_poly.pdbx_strand_id
1 'polypeptide(L)' 'KIERGASGESPRGIFYFSTSRILMDFLNSMNIAKDSHKLLASNFGNMTDRNWRVSFIAPFFSNFVAVFH' A
#
# COMPACT_ATOMS: atom_id res chain seq x y z
N LYS A 1 -8.12 21.42 -4.33
CA LYS A 1 -7.15 22.50 -4.66
C LYS A 1 -5.93 22.29 -3.77
N ILE A 2 -4.85 21.77 -4.35
CA ILE A 2 -3.56 21.53 -3.69
C ILE A 2 -2.94 22.89 -3.35
N GLU A 3 -2.26 23.00 -2.20
CA GLU A 3 -1.58 24.22 -1.78
C GLU A 3 -0.69 24.75 -2.91
N ARG A 4 -0.94 25.99 -3.36
CA ARG A 4 0.05 26.75 -4.14
C ARG A 4 1.01 27.35 -3.12
N GLY A 5 2.04 26.59 -2.76
CA GLY A 5 3.23 27.17 -2.15
C GLY A 5 3.78 28.26 -3.05
N ALA A 6 4.28 29.34 -2.45
CA ALA A 6 4.98 30.39 -3.19
C ALA A 6 6.07 29.76 -4.07
N SER A 7 6.22 30.26 -5.30
CA SER A 7 7.13 29.75 -6.31
C SER A 7 8.57 29.70 -5.78
N GLY A 8 9.01 28.53 -5.30
CA GLY A 8 10.37 28.30 -4.78
C GLY A 8 10.50 27.22 -3.69
N GLU A 9 9.42 26.88 -2.98
CA GLU A 9 9.48 25.89 -1.89
C GLU A 9 8.91 24.52 -2.32
N SER A 10 9.62 23.43 -1.98
CA SER A 10 9.13 22.07 -2.17
C SER A 10 7.90 21.81 -1.31
N PRO A 11 6.89 21.06 -1.82
CA PRO A 11 5.69 20.78 -1.05
C PRO A 11 6.03 20.00 0.24
N ARG A 12 5.49 20.45 1.37
CA ARG A 12 5.64 19.78 2.68
C ARG A 12 4.89 18.45 2.79
N GLY A 13 4.02 18.16 1.82
CA GLY A 13 3.29 16.90 1.74
C GLY A 13 2.71 16.71 0.35
N ILE A 14 2.64 15.45 -0.08
CA ILE A 14 2.07 15.06 -1.37
C ILE A 14 1.02 13.98 -1.12
N PHE A 15 -0.19 14.20 -1.63
CA PHE A 15 -1.32 13.29 -1.46
C PHE A 15 -1.75 12.73 -2.81
N TYR A 16 -1.75 11.41 -2.93
CA TYR A 16 -2.22 10.67 -4.09
C TYR A 16 -3.47 9.86 -3.74
N PHE A 17 -4.46 9.89 -4.62
CA PHE A 17 -5.67 9.08 -4.50
C PHE A 17 -5.72 8.10 -5.67
N SER A 18 -6.03 6.85 -5.37
CA SER A 18 -6.05 5.80 -6.37
C SER A 18 -7.00 4.66 -5.96
N THR A 19 -6.89 3.54 -6.67
CA THR A 19 -7.67 2.33 -6.39
C THR A 19 -6.86 1.36 -5.52
N SER A 20 -7.56 0.41 -4.89
CA SER A 20 -6.92 -0.67 -4.13
C SER A 20 -5.93 -1.47 -4.97
N ARG A 21 -6.15 -1.58 -6.29
CA ARG A 21 -5.21 -2.26 -7.20
C ARG A 21 -3.85 -1.58 -7.22
N ILE A 22 -3.81 -0.25 -7.38
CA ILE A 22 -2.55 0.50 -7.41
C ILE A 22 -1.85 0.45 -6.05
N LEU A 23 -2.61 0.55 -4.94
CA LEU A 23 -2.04 0.39 -3.61
C LEU A 23 -1.40 -0.98 -3.42
N MET A 24 -2.09 -2.07 -3.81
CA MET A 24 -1.53 -3.43 -3.71
C MET A 24 -0.27 -3.61 -4.58
N ASP A 25 -0.27 -3.10 -5.82
CA ASP A 25 0.91 -3.19 -6.70
C ASP A 25 2.11 -2.42 -6.09
N PHE A 26 1.86 -1.25 -5.49
CA PHE A 26 2.86 -0.47 -4.75
C PHE A 26 3.38 -1.20 -3.50
N LEU A 27 2.49 -1.74 -2.66
CA LEU A 27 2.91 -2.50 -1.47
C LEU A 27 3.76 -3.72 -1.87
N ASN A 28 3.40 -4.40 -2.96
CA ASN A 28 4.14 -5.53 -3.48
C ASN A 28 5.54 -5.14 -3.97
N SER A 29 5.69 -4.00 -4.65
CA SER A 29 7.00 -3.51 -5.13
C SER A 29 7.91 -3.05 -3.99
N MET A 30 7.32 -2.51 -2.91
CA MET A 30 8.01 -2.13 -1.67
C MET A 30 8.36 -3.32 -0.77
N ASN A 31 8.06 -4.55 -1.18
CA ASN A 31 8.23 -5.76 -0.38
C ASN A 31 7.50 -5.75 0.98
N ILE A 32 6.36 -5.07 1.07
CA ILE A 32 5.52 -5.04 2.28
C ILE A 32 4.59 -6.26 2.31
N ALA A 33 4.32 -6.77 3.53
CA ALA A 33 3.36 -7.85 3.79
C ALA A 33 3.62 -9.14 2.99
N LYS A 34 4.89 -9.46 2.70
CA LYS A 34 5.27 -10.70 2.03
C LYS A 34 4.96 -11.91 2.92
N ASP A 35 4.48 -12.96 2.28
CA ASP A 35 4.33 -14.27 2.90
C ASP A 35 5.66 -15.01 2.95
N SER A 36 5.87 -15.79 4.01
CA SER A 36 7.02 -16.70 4.14
C SER A 36 6.97 -17.85 3.12
N HIS A 37 5.76 -18.18 2.66
CA HIS A 37 5.51 -19.23 1.69
C HIS A 37 4.89 -18.66 0.43
N LYS A 38 5.17 -19.28 -0.71
CA LYS A 38 4.54 -18.92 -1.98
C LYS A 38 3.03 -19.20 -1.91
N LEU A 39 2.22 -18.20 -2.21
CA LEU A 39 0.77 -18.35 -2.34
C LEU A 39 0.46 -19.17 -3.60
N LEU A 40 -0.18 -20.32 -3.42
CA LEU A 40 -0.56 -21.24 -4.48
C LEU A 40 -2.03 -21.62 -4.33
N ALA A 41 -2.69 -21.97 -5.43
CA ALA A 41 -4.06 -22.50 -5.36
C ALA A 41 -4.13 -23.78 -4.49
N SER A 42 -3.08 -24.61 -4.55
CA SER A 42 -3.00 -25.89 -3.82
C SER A 42 -2.82 -25.75 -2.31
N ASN A 43 -2.27 -24.63 -1.82
CA ASN A 43 -2.06 -24.42 -0.37
C ASN A 43 -3.07 -23.45 0.25
N PHE A 44 -4.03 -22.94 -0.52
CA PHE A 44 -4.99 -21.92 -0.07
C PHE A 44 -5.68 -22.27 1.26
N GLY A 45 -6.13 -23.53 1.43
CA GLY A 45 -6.81 -23.99 2.65
C GLY A 45 -5.93 -23.96 3.92
N ASN A 46 -4.61 -24.01 3.76
CA ASN A 46 -3.65 -24.01 4.86
C ASN A 46 -3.07 -22.61 5.14
N MET A 47 -3.33 -21.64 4.26
CA MET A 47 -2.78 -20.27 4.35
C MET A 47 -3.71 -19.36 5.18
N THR A 48 -4.02 -19.77 6.40
CA THR A 48 -4.92 -19.04 7.33
C THR A 48 -4.23 -17.82 7.97
N ASP A 49 -2.91 -17.86 8.09
CA ASP A 49 -2.05 -16.86 8.70
C ASP A 49 -1.30 -15.97 7.70
N ARG A 50 -1.65 -16.03 6.42
CA ARG A 50 -0.99 -15.23 5.37
C ARG A 50 -1.00 -13.73 5.68
N ASN A 51 0.11 -13.06 5.42
CA ASN A 51 0.27 -11.62 5.50
C ASN A 51 -0.47 -10.91 4.35
N TRP A 52 -0.48 -11.50 3.15
CA TRP A 52 -1.16 -10.94 1.99
C TRP A 52 -2.68 -11.19 2.02
N ARG A 53 -3.38 -10.46 2.89
CA ARG A 53 -4.84 -10.48 3.01
C ARG A 53 -5.40 -9.13 2.58
N VAL A 54 -6.14 -9.11 1.47
CA VAL A 54 -6.74 -7.87 0.91
C VAL A 54 -7.58 -7.11 1.95
N SER A 55 -8.30 -7.83 2.81
CA SER A 55 -9.07 -7.25 3.93
C SER A 55 -8.23 -6.50 4.95
N PHE A 56 -6.92 -6.76 5.03
CA PHE A 56 -5.98 -6.09 5.92
C PHE A 56 -5.10 -5.06 5.19
N ILE A 57 -4.58 -5.39 4.00
CA ILE A 57 -3.60 -4.54 3.30
C ILE A 57 -4.25 -3.47 2.41
N ALA A 58 -5.47 -3.71 1.95
CA ALA A 58 -6.19 -2.77 1.08
C ALA A 58 -7.71 -2.79 1.31
N PRO A 59 -8.21 -2.65 2.56
CA PRO A 59 -9.63 -2.40 2.81
C PRO A 59 -10.09 -1.09 2.18
N PHE A 60 -11.41 -0.87 2.16
CA PHE A 60 -11.97 0.42 1.73
C PHE A 60 -11.33 1.58 2.50
N PHE A 61 -10.96 2.65 1.78
CA PHE A 61 -10.27 3.83 2.32
C PHE A 61 -8.91 3.57 2.98
N SER A 62 -8.25 2.47 2.62
CA SER A 62 -6.84 2.23 2.99
C SER A 62 -5.92 3.34 2.49
N ASN A 63 -4.90 3.64 3.28
CA ASN A 63 -3.89 4.65 3.00
C ASN A 63 -2.48 4.14 3.34
N PHE A 64 -1.48 4.72 2.68
CA PHE A 64 -0.06 4.53 2.97
C PHE A 64 0.57 5.91 3.18
N VAL A 65 1.32 6.06 4.27
CA VAL A 65 1.96 7.34 4.65
C VAL A 65 3.44 7.08 4.90
N ALA A 66 4.30 7.81 4.21
CA ALA A 66 5.73 7.89 4.49
C ALA A 66 6.03 9.24 5.14
N VAL A 67 6.65 9.22 6.31
CA VAL A 67 7.06 10.41 7.06
C VAL A 67 8.59 10.49 7.03
N PHE A 68 9.13 11.62 6.59
CA PHE A 68 10.56 11.87 6.51
C PHE A 68 10.93 12.91 7.58
N HIS A 69 12.04 12.66 8.29
CA HIS A 69 12.58 13.51 9.35
C HIS A 69 13.88 14.19 8.91
#